data_AF-A0A6V8PH78-F1
#
_entry.id   AF-A0A6V8PH78-F1
#
_cell.length_a   1.000
_cell.length_b   1.000
_cell.length_c   1.000
_cell.angle_alpha   90.00
_cell.angle_beta   90.00
_cell.angle_gamma   90.00
#
_symmetry.space_group_name_H-M   'P 1'
#
loop_
_entity.id
_entity.type
_entity.pdbx_description
1 polymer ?
#
loop_
_entity_poly.entity_id
_entity_poly.type
_entity_poly.pdbx_seq_one_letter_code
_entity_poly.pdbx_strand_id
1 'polypeptide(L)'
;CGPKKYPKKRGSAELGLGLPPDLGVSYGSVMILIVAITLMQLVIRFMRVATSELLSDISPIFRNIHISTIIASLLGMILVLTGWWKYLWILFGGANQLLASLALMLVTLWLMSEGKKAFWTFYPMIFMFITTVAALLYTSYGLLHKVFTGAVKGEALVGNTLMGFIGFALVIGAIILGVEGVKAFGRYRALKTQPR
;
A
#
# COMPACT_ATOMS: atom_id res chain seq x y z
N CYS A 1 -23.70 -39.55 29.64
CA CYS A 1 -22.64 -38.90 28.85
C CYS A 1 -22.60 -39.48 27.44
N GLY A 2 -23.29 -38.83 26.50
CA GLY A 2 -23.22 -39.19 25.07
C GLY A 2 -22.30 -38.22 24.32
N PRO A 3 -21.71 -38.63 23.18
CA PRO A 3 -20.85 -37.75 22.39
C PRO A 3 -21.66 -36.56 21.86
N LYS A 4 -21.24 -35.33 22.21
CA LYS A 4 -21.83 -34.10 21.67
C LYS A 4 -21.60 -34.08 20.15
N LYS A 5 -22.66 -34.30 19.37
CA LYS A 5 -22.68 -34.05 17.92
C LYS A 5 -22.51 -32.56 17.68
N TYR A 6 -21.38 -32.16 17.10
CA TYR A 6 -21.24 -30.83 16.52
C TYR A 6 -22.14 -30.75 15.27
N PRO A 7 -23.01 -29.73 15.14
CA PRO A 7 -23.81 -29.57 13.95
C PRO A 7 -22.89 -29.27 12.77
N LYS A 8 -22.85 -30.17 11.77
CA LYS A 8 -22.24 -29.90 10.46
C LYS A 8 -22.95 -28.69 9.85
N LYS A 9 -22.32 -27.52 9.91
CA LYS A 9 -22.80 -26.33 9.21
C LYS A 9 -22.78 -26.62 7.71
N ARG A 10 -23.97 -26.86 7.17
CA ARG A 10 -24.25 -26.96 5.74
C ARG A 10 -24.12 -25.56 5.16
N GLY A 11 -22.93 -25.21 4.70
CA GLY A 11 -22.64 -23.88 4.15
C GLY A 11 -21.16 -23.56 3.89
N SER A 12 -20.29 -24.58 3.81
CA SER A 12 -18.87 -24.37 3.49
C SER A 12 -18.68 -24.56 1.98
N ALA A 13 -18.68 -23.43 1.27
CA ALA A 13 -18.31 -23.23 -0.13
C ALA A 13 -17.96 -24.50 -0.91
N GLU A 14 -18.97 -25.10 -1.53
CA GLU A 14 -18.76 -25.96 -2.70
C GLU A 14 -18.24 -25.04 -3.81
N LEU A 15 -16.91 -24.94 -3.95
CA LEU A 15 -16.32 -24.61 -5.24
C LEU A 15 -17.00 -25.58 -6.21
N GLY A 16 -17.74 -25.10 -7.22
CA GLY A 16 -18.64 -25.90 -8.08
C GLY A 16 -18.02 -27.05 -8.88
N LEU A 17 -16.81 -27.49 -8.50
CA LEU A 17 -16.05 -28.65 -8.95
C LEU A 17 -16.32 -29.93 -8.14
N GLY A 18 -17.15 -29.91 -7.09
CA GLY A 18 -17.49 -31.13 -6.31
C GLY A 18 -16.34 -31.68 -5.44
N LEU A 19 -15.38 -30.84 -5.06
CA LEU A 19 -14.25 -31.23 -4.22
C LEU A 19 -14.63 -31.29 -2.73
N PRO A 20 -14.04 -32.22 -1.95
CA PRO A 20 -14.19 -32.25 -0.50
C PRO A 20 -13.80 -30.89 0.13
N PRO A 21 -14.64 -30.30 0.99
CA PRO A 21 -14.36 -28.99 1.60
C PRO A 21 -13.07 -28.99 2.44
N ASP A 22 -12.67 -30.13 2.99
CA ASP A 22 -11.43 -30.29 3.76
C ASP A 22 -10.16 -30.09 2.91
N LEU A 23 -10.22 -30.44 1.62
CA LEU A 23 -9.13 -30.17 0.67
C LEU A 23 -9.03 -28.68 0.37
N GLY A 24 -10.17 -28.00 0.14
CA GLY A 24 -10.19 -26.57 -0.16
C GLY A 24 -9.59 -25.72 0.97
N VAL A 25 -9.89 -26.06 2.23
CA VAL A 25 -9.33 -25.36 3.40
C VAL A 25 -7.82 -25.57 3.51
N SER A 26 -7.35 -26.81 3.31
CA SER A 26 -5.92 -27.15 3.41
C SER A 26 -5.11 -26.48 2.32
N TYR A 27 -5.53 -26.59 1.05
CA TYR A 27 -4.85 -25.95 -0.07
C TYR A 27 -4.91 -24.42 0.03
N GLY A 28 -6.06 -23.84 0.39
CA GLY A 28 -6.21 -22.40 0.56
C GLY A 28 -5.27 -21.84 1.64
N SER A 29 -5.14 -22.55 2.77
CA SER A 29 -4.24 -22.16 3.86
C SER A 29 -2.77 -22.18 3.43
N VAL A 30 -2.34 -23.22 2.70
CA VAL A 30 -0.97 -23.34 2.18
C VAL A 30 -0.67 -22.23 1.17
N MET A 31 -1.60 -21.92 0.26
CA MET A 31 -1.41 -20.84 -0.71
C MET A 31 -1.24 -19.48 -0.03
N ILE A 32 -2.08 -19.16 0.96
CA ILE A 32 -1.96 -17.91 1.73
C ILE A 32 -0.63 -17.88 2.49
N LEU A 33 -0.20 -19.00 3.07
CA LEU A 33 1.08 -19.08 3.77
C LEU A 33 2.27 -18.82 2.84
N ILE A 34 2.28 -19.40 1.64
CA ILE A 34 3.34 -19.19 0.64
C ILE A 34 3.40 -17.72 0.21
N VAL A 35 2.23 -17.10 -0.04
CA VAL A 35 2.16 -15.66 -0.37
C VAL A 35 2.66 -14.82 0.80
N ALA A 36 2.26 -15.14 2.04
CA ALA A 36 2.72 -14.42 3.22
C ALA A 36 4.25 -14.50 3.40
N ILE A 37 4.85 -15.68 3.22
CA ILE A 37 6.30 -15.86 3.32
C ILE A 37 7.02 -15.07 2.24
N THR A 38 6.57 -15.15 0.98
CA THR A 38 7.20 -14.41 -0.13
C THR A 38 7.10 -12.90 0.05
N LEU A 39 5.97 -12.38 0.52
CA LEU A 39 5.82 -10.97 0.88
C LEU A 39 6.77 -10.57 2.01
N MET A 40 6.92 -11.41 3.04
CA MET A 40 7.85 -11.13 4.15
C MET A 40 9.31 -11.04 3.67
N GLN A 41 9.72 -11.93 2.74
CA GLN A 41 11.06 -11.87 2.15
C GLN A 41 11.28 -10.59 1.34
N LEU A 42 10.26 -10.13 0.60
CA LEU A 42 10.32 -8.87 -0.14
C LEU A 42 10.44 -7.68 0.80
N VAL A 43 9.67 -7.66 1.89
CA VAL A 43 9.71 -6.60 2.91
C VAL A 43 11.09 -6.51 3.54
N ILE A 44 11.68 -7.62 4.00
CA ILE A 44 13.02 -7.60 4.61
C ILE A 44 14.06 -7.08 3.61
N ARG A 45 13.96 -7.46 2.33
CA ARG A 45 14.85 -6.99 1.27
C ARG A 45 14.71 -5.47 1.05
N PHE A 46 13.48 -4.98 0.94
CA PHE A 46 13.21 -3.56 0.76
C PHE A 46 13.66 -2.74 1.98
N MET A 47 13.31 -3.18 3.18
CA MET A 47 13.67 -2.48 4.42
C MET A 47 15.18 -2.44 4.64
N ARG A 48 15.92 -3.45 4.18
CA ARG A 48 17.39 -3.41 4.17
C ARG A 48 17.90 -2.29 3.27
N VAL A 49 17.41 -2.19 2.03
CA VAL A 49 17.80 -1.12 1.10
C VAL A 49 17.42 0.25 1.66
N ALA A 50 16.19 0.39 2.15
CA ALA A 50 15.72 1.64 2.78
C ALA A 50 16.57 2.04 4.00
N THR A 51 16.93 1.08 4.87
CA THR A 51 17.80 1.35 6.04
C THR A 51 19.18 1.80 5.58
N SER A 52 19.75 1.13 4.57
CA SER A 52 21.05 1.48 4.05
C SER A 52 21.04 2.82 3.30
N GLU A 53 19.96 3.22 2.63
CA GLU A 53 19.86 4.52 1.97
C GLU A 53 19.57 5.67 2.94
N LEU A 54 18.66 5.50 3.90
CA LEU A 54 18.33 6.57 4.85
C LEU A 54 19.41 6.79 5.91
N LEU A 55 20.12 5.74 6.33
CA LEU A 55 21.07 5.82 7.45
C LEU A 55 22.54 5.72 7.02
N SER A 56 22.86 5.47 5.74
CA SER A 56 24.26 5.44 5.28
C SER A 56 24.99 6.74 5.55
N ASP A 57 24.28 7.86 5.41
CA ASP A 57 24.87 9.20 5.53
C ASP A 57 25.17 9.57 6.98
N ILE A 58 24.51 8.90 7.94
CA ILE A 58 24.72 9.10 9.38
C ILE A 58 25.91 8.27 9.86
N SER A 59 26.01 7.01 9.42
CA SER A 59 27.13 6.14 9.79
C SER A 59 27.35 5.02 8.76
N PRO A 60 28.61 4.72 8.40
CA PRO A 60 28.93 3.62 7.48
C PRO A 60 28.55 2.23 8.04
N ILE A 61 28.22 2.13 9.33
CA ILE A 61 27.77 0.89 9.97
C ILE A 61 26.47 0.36 9.35
N PHE A 62 25.58 1.26 8.90
CA PHE A 62 24.28 0.93 8.30
C PHE A 62 24.40 0.44 6.84
N ARG A 63 25.61 0.45 6.27
CA ARG A 63 25.91 -0.19 4.99
C ARG A 63 26.12 -1.70 5.13
N ASN A 64 26.30 -2.21 6.35
CA ASN A 64 26.50 -3.64 6.59
C ASN A 64 25.18 -4.42 6.46
N ILE A 65 25.21 -5.45 5.60
CA ILE A 65 24.05 -6.27 5.27
C ILE A 65 23.41 -6.96 6.48
N HIS A 66 24.21 -7.35 7.47
CA HIS A 66 23.73 -8.05 8.66
C HIS A 66 22.99 -7.10 9.60
N ILE A 67 23.54 -5.91 9.81
CA ILE A 67 22.96 -4.90 10.70
C ILE A 67 21.62 -4.42 10.16
N SER A 68 21.55 -4.08 8.87
CA SER A 68 20.30 -3.66 8.22
C SER A 68 19.23 -4.77 8.24
N THR A 69 19.64 -6.03 8.16
CA THR A 69 18.69 -7.17 8.25
C THR A 69 18.16 -7.34 9.67
N ILE A 70 19.00 -7.20 10.69
CA ILE A 70 18.58 -7.26 12.10
C ILE A 70 17.61 -6.12 12.41
N ILE A 71 17.93 -4.89 12.00
CA ILE A 71 17.06 -3.72 12.18
C ILE A 71 15.71 -3.93 11.49
N ALA A 72 15.72 -4.33 10.21
CA ALA A 72 14.50 -4.60 9.46
C ALA A 72 13.63 -5.69 10.12
N SER A 73 14.26 -6.74 10.64
CA SER A 73 13.57 -7.87 11.29
C SER A 73 12.98 -7.46 12.64
N LEU A 74 13.72 -6.70 13.46
CA LEU A 74 13.23 -6.17 14.74
C LEU A 74 12.07 -5.20 14.55
N LEU A 75 12.19 -4.28 13.59
CA LEU A 75 11.13 -3.33 13.29
C LEU A 75 9.88 -4.05 12.76
N GLY A 76 10.05 -5.02 11.86
CA GLY A 76 8.97 -5.88 11.39
C GLY A 76 8.29 -6.65 12.53
N MET A 77 9.07 -7.20 13.47
CA MET A 77 8.55 -7.89 14.65
C MET A 77 7.72 -6.95 15.53
N ILE A 78 8.20 -5.74 15.80
CA ILE A 78 7.44 -4.73 16.56
C ILE A 78 6.12 -4.40 15.86
N LEU A 79 6.13 -4.19 14.54
CA LEU A 79 4.92 -3.87 13.78
C LEU A 79 3.87 -4.99 13.80
N VAL A 80 4.33 -6.25 13.81
CA VAL A 80 3.44 -7.42 13.89
C VAL A 80 2.88 -7.59 15.30
N LEU A 81 3.73 -7.49 16.33
CA LEU A 81 3.32 -7.68 17.73
C LEU A 81 2.37 -6.59 18.22
N THR A 82 2.60 -5.33 17.85
CA THR A 82 1.73 -4.18 18.19
C THR A 82 0.45 -4.11 17.34
N GLY A 83 0.35 -4.93 16.28
CA GLY A 83 -0.74 -4.90 15.31
C GLY A 83 -0.76 -3.68 14.40
N TRP A 84 0.24 -2.78 14.49
CA TRP A 84 0.33 -1.56 13.68
C TRP A 84 0.51 -1.85 12.19
N TRP A 85 0.97 -3.04 11.84
CA TRP A 85 1.03 -3.56 10.47
C TRP A 85 -0.28 -3.35 9.70
N LYS A 86 -1.45 -3.51 10.35
CA LYS A 86 -2.76 -3.36 9.69
C LYS A 86 -2.98 -1.95 9.16
N TYR A 87 -2.55 -0.94 9.91
CA TYR A 87 -2.65 0.45 9.49
C TYR A 87 -1.68 0.74 8.34
N LEU A 88 -0.43 0.28 8.48
CA LEU A 88 0.59 0.44 7.44
C LEU A 88 0.16 -0.21 6.12
N TRP A 89 -0.45 -1.40 6.17
CA TRP A 89 -0.93 -2.11 5.00
C TRP A 89 -1.92 -1.29 4.16
N ILE A 90 -2.87 -0.62 4.82
CA ILE A 90 -3.87 0.22 4.14
C ILE A 90 -3.19 1.42 3.48
N LEU A 91 -2.28 2.08 4.19
CA LEU A 91 -1.53 3.22 3.65
C LEU A 91 -0.62 2.81 2.50
N PHE A 92 0.04 1.66 2.60
CA PHE A 92 0.87 1.09 1.54
C PHE A 92 0.05 0.79 0.28
N GLY A 93 -1.15 0.23 0.44
CA GLY A 93 -2.08 0.04 -0.66
C GLY A 93 -2.44 1.36 -1.37
N GLY A 94 -2.71 2.42 -0.61
CA GLY A 94 -2.95 3.75 -1.18
C GLY A 94 -1.73 4.34 -1.89
N ALA A 95 -0.54 4.24 -1.31
CA ALA A 95 0.71 4.69 -1.94
C ALA A 95 0.98 3.97 -3.28
N ASN A 96 0.74 2.66 -3.34
CA ASN A 96 0.89 1.88 -4.58
C ASN A 96 -0.12 2.32 -5.66
N GLN A 97 -1.32 2.72 -5.26
CA GLN A 97 -2.29 3.27 -6.20
C GLN A 97 -1.88 4.65 -6.71
N LEU A 98 -1.25 5.48 -5.89
CA LEU A 98 -0.67 6.76 -6.34
C LEU A 98 0.45 6.52 -7.37
N LEU A 99 1.34 5.55 -7.12
CA LEU A 99 2.40 5.17 -8.07
C LEU A 99 1.81 4.66 -9.40
N ALA A 100 0.75 3.87 -9.34
CA ALA A 100 0.05 3.42 -10.53
C ALA A 100 -0.60 4.58 -11.31
N SER A 101 -1.16 5.58 -10.61
CA SER A 101 -1.66 6.80 -11.25
C SER A 101 -0.54 7.59 -11.94
N LEU A 102 0.63 7.72 -11.31
CA LEU A 102 1.81 8.35 -11.93
C LEU A 102 2.29 7.58 -13.18
N ALA A 103 2.28 6.25 -13.13
CA ALA A 103 2.62 5.43 -14.29
C ALA A 103 1.64 5.66 -15.45
N LEU A 104 0.33 5.69 -15.17
CA LEU A 104 -0.69 6.00 -16.19
C LEU A 104 -0.56 7.43 -16.73
N MET A 105 -0.11 8.38 -15.91
CA MET A 105 0.21 9.74 -16.35
C MET A 105 1.36 9.77 -17.34
N LEU A 106 2.45 9.07 -17.05
CA LEU A 106 3.58 8.94 -17.96
C LEU A 106 3.18 8.29 -19.29
N VAL A 107 2.40 7.19 -19.24
CA VAL A 107 1.90 6.53 -20.45
C VAL A 107 0.97 7.45 -21.24
N THR A 108 0.11 8.22 -20.56
CA THR A 108 -0.77 9.20 -21.21
C THR A 108 0.03 10.27 -21.94
N LEU A 109 1.04 10.85 -21.28
CA LEU A 109 1.91 11.86 -21.89
C LEU A 109 2.69 11.29 -23.09
N TRP A 110 3.17 10.05 -22.98
CA TRP A 110 3.85 9.35 -24.07
C TRP A 110 2.92 9.09 -25.27
N LEU A 111 1.69 8.62 -25.03
CA LEU A 111 0.71 8.44 -26.12
C LEU A 111 0.38 9.77 -26.81
N MET A 112 0.27 10.85 -26.03
CA MET A 112 0.06 12.19 -26.59
C MET A 112 1.25 12.63 -27.44
N SER A 113 2.49 12.44 -26.98
CA SER A 113 3.69 12.80 -27.77
C SER A 113 3.80 12.04 -29.09
N GLU A 114 3.34 10.78 -29.12
CA GLU A 114 3.25 9.96 -30.33
C GLU A 114 2.03 10.31 -31.23
N GLY A 115 1.22 11.30 -30.86
CA GLY A 115 0.02 11.69 -31.59
C GLY A 115 -1.12 10.67 -31.50
N LYS A 116 -1.04 9.70 -30.57
CA LYS A 116 -2.06 8.65 -30.36
C LYS A 116 -3.16 9.11 -29.42
N LYS A 117 -4.33 8.48 -29.52
CA LYS A 117 -5.48 8.74 -28.64
C LYS A 117 -5.19 8.21 -27.23
N ALA A 118 -5.02 9.12 -26.26
CA ALA A 118 -4.68 8.78 -24.87
C ALA A 118 -5.91 8.63 -23.93
N PHE A 119 -7.13 8.62 -24.46
CA PHE A 119 -8.36 8.58 -23.63
C PHE A 119 -8.43 7.37 -22.71
N TRP A 120 -8.01 6.20 -23.20
CA TRP A 120 -8.04 4.94 -22.45
C TRP A 120 -7.08 4.89 -21.25
N THR A 121 -6.04 5.73 -21.24
CA THR A 121 -5.12 5.85 -20.10
C THR A 121 -5.45 7.07 -19.24
N PHE A 122 -5.94 8.15 -19.85
CA PHE A 122 -6.25 9.40 -19.17
C PHE A 122 -7.42 9.27 -18.19
N TYR A 123 -8.54 8.66 -18.60
CA TYR A 123 -9.69 8.53 -17.69
C TYR A 123 -9.39 7.64 -16.47
N PRO A 124 -8.79 6.44 -16.63
CA PRO A 124 -8.36 5.64 -15.49
C PRO A 124 -7.33 6.36 -14.61
N MET A 125 -6.40 7.11 -15.19
CA MET A 125 -5.42 7.91 -14.44
C MET A 125 -6.10 8.88 -13.48
N ILE A 126 -7.06 9.69 -13.97
CA ILE A 126 -7.77 10.69 -13.17
C ILE A 126 -8.63 10.02 -12.10
N PHE A 127 -9.41 9.00 -12.49
CA PHE A 127 -10.26 8.27 -11.57
C PHE A 127 -9.45 7.64 -10.45
N MET A 128 -8.37 6.94 -10.78
CA MET A 128 -7.48 6.30 -9.82
C MET A 128 -6.87 7.35 -8.88
N PHE A 129 -6.35 8.46 -9.41
CA PHE A 129 -5.78 9.52 -8.59
C PHE A 129 -6.78 10.06 -7.56
N ILE A 130 -7.97 10.47 -8.01
CA ILE A 130 -8.99 11.09 -7.17
C ILE A 130 -9.47 10.09 -6.11
N THR A 131 -9.78 8.86 -6.51
CA THR A 131 -10.28 7.83 -5.58
C THR A 131 -9.22 7.46 -4.54
N THR A 132 -7.95 7.37 -4.93
CA THR A 132 -6.85 7.10 -4.00
C THR A 132 -6.62 8.25 -3.02
N VAL A 133 -6.63 9.51 -3.48
CA VAL A 133 -6.50 10.68 -2.60
C VAL A 133 -7.66 10.74 -1.60
N ALA A 134 -8.90 10.50 -2.06
CA ALA A 134 -10.07 10.46 -1.20
C ALA A 134 -9.98 9.32 -0.16
N ALA A 135 -9.55 8.12 -0.57
CA ALA A 135 -9.39 6.98 0.32
C ALA A 135 -8.31 7.22 1.39
N LEU A 136 -7.17 7.82 1.01
CA LEU A 136 -6.10 8.18 1.94
C LEU A 136 -6.56 9.27 2.92
N LEU A 137 -7.27 10.30 2.45
CA LEU A 137 -7.87 11.33 3.29
C LEU A 137 -8.84 10.73 4.30
N TYR A 138 -9.78 9.91 3.84
CA TYR A 138 -10.78 9.26 4.69
C TYR A 138 -10.10 8.37 5.76
N THR A 139 -9.10 7.60 5.35
CA THR A 139 -8.36 6.72 6.26
C THR A 139 -7.58 7.52 7.29
N SER A 140 -6.78 8.51 6.86
CA SER A 140 -5.97 9.35 7.75
C SER A 140 -6.83 10.14 8.73
N TYR A 141 -7.90 10.77 8.25
CA TYR A 141 -8.88 11.47 9.10
C TYR A 141 -9.52 10.51 10.10
N GLY A 142 -9.94 9.32 9.67
CA GLY A 142 -10.55 8.33 10.56
C GLY A 142 -9.61 7.84 11.66
N LEU A 143 -8.31 7.67 11.37
CA LEU A 143 -7.30 7.30 12.37
C LEU A 143 -7.08 8.44 13.37
N LEU A 144 -6.89 9.67 12.90
CA LEU A 144 -6.65 10.83 13.77
C LEU A 144 -7.90 11.21 14.58
N HIS A 145 -9.09 11.12 14.01
CA HIS A 145 -10.33 11.40 14.72
C HIS A 145 -10.52 10.47 15.92
N LYS A 146 -10.20 9.18 15.80
CA LYS A 146 -10.22 8.22 16.92
C LYS A 146 -9.25 8.61 18.04
N VAL A 147 -8.10 9.18 17.68
CA VAL A 147 -7.10 9.70 18.63
C VAL A 147 -7.65 10.93 19.36
N PHE A 148 -8.16 11.92 18.62
CA PHE A 148 -8.67 13.17 19.20
C PHE A 148 -9.93 12.99 20.05
N THR A 149 -10.78 12.02 19.72
CA THR A 149 -11.97 11.68 20.52
C THR A 149 -11.66 10.81 21.74
N GLY A 150 -10.41 10.41 21.95
CA GLY A 150 -10.01 9.53 23.06
C GLY A 150 -10.57 8.11 22.96
N ALA A 151 -11.08 7.71 21.79
CA ALA A 151 -11.67 6.40 21.55
C ALA A 151 -10.63 5.26 21.54
N VAL A 152 -9.34 5.59 21.40
CA VAL A 152 -8.22 4.64 21.44
C VAL A 152 -7.26 4.95 22.59
N LYS A 153 -6.75 3.90 23.24
CA LYS A 153 -5.80 3.99 24.38
C LYS A 153 -4.64 3.02 24.17
N GLY A 154 -3.54 3.23 24.91
CA GLY A 154 -2.37 2.35 24.88
C GLY A 154 -1.69 2.28 23.51
N GLU A 155 -1.31 1.08 23.07
CA GLU A 155 -0.61 0.86 21.79
C GLU A 155 -1.40 1.35 20.57
N ALA A 156 -2.74 1.26 20.63
CA ALA A 156 -3.60 1.75 19.54
C ALA A 156 -3.52 3.27 19.39
N LEU A 157 -3.33 4.03 20.48
CA LEU A 157 -3.17 5.48 20.41
C LEU A 157 -1.95 5.85 19.57
N VAL A 158 -0.79 5.24 19.86
CA VAL A 158 0.46 5.49 19.15
C VAL A 158 0.34 5.09 17.68
N GLY A 159 -0.19 3.90 17.40
CA GLY A 159 -0.38 3.40 16.04
C GLY A 159 -1.31 4.28 15.19
N ASN A 160 -2.48 4.67 15.72
CA ASN A 160 -3.42 5.53 15.00
C ASN A 160 -2.85 6.94 14.79
N THR A 161 -2.11 7.48 15.77
CA THR A 161 -1.50 8.80 15.67
C THR A 161 -0.43 8.82 14.58
N LEU A 162 0.56 7.91 14.67
CA LEU A 162 1.67 7.84 13.73
C LEU A 162 1.17 7.61 12.30
N MET A 163 0.31 6.62 12.10
CA MET A 163 -0.20 6.26 10.77
C MET A 163 -1.17 7.31 10.24
N GLY A 164 -1.93 7.96 11.11
CA GLY A 164 -2.75 9.11 10.74
C GLY A 164 -1.91 10.23 10.12
N PHE A 165 -0.80 10.61 10.77
CA PHE A 165 0.12 11.62 10.25
C PHE A 165 0.83 11.19 8.96
N ILE A 166 1.30 9.94 8.87
CA ILE A 166 1.91 9.42 7.63
C ILE A 166 0.89 9.46 6.48
N GLY A 167 -0.36 9.06 6.74
CA GLY A 167 -1.43 9.11 5.75
C GLY A 167 -1.71 10.53 5.28
N PHE A 168 -1.68 11.51 6.19
CA PHE A 168 -1.83 12.92 5.84
C PHE A 168 -0.65 13.43 5.02
N ALA A 169 0.58 13.03 5.35
CA ALA A 169 1.77 13.36 4.57
C ALA A 169 1.70 12.77 3.15
N LEU A 170 1.17 11.55 2.99
CA LEU A 170 0.92 10.94 1.66
C LEU A 170 -0.10 11.74 0.85
N VAL A 171 -1.16 12.25 1.48
CA VAL A 171 -2.14 13.12 0.80
C VAL A 171 -1.48 14.40 0.32
N ILE A 172 -0.68 15.05 1.17
CA ILE A 172 0.07 16.26 0.78
C ILE A 172 0.97 15.96 -0.41
N GLY A 173 1.74 14.87 -0.33
CA GLY A 173 2.60 14.41 -1.42
C GLY A 173 1.81 14.15 -2.72
N ALA A 174 0.64 13.52 -2.60
CA ALA A 174 -0.24 13.29 -3.74
C ALA A 174 -0.72 14.61 -4.36
N ILE A 175 -1.16 15.58 -3.56
CA ILE A 175 -1.59 16.90 -4.07
C ILE A 175 -0.44 17.60 -4.80
N ILE A 176 0.77 17.59 -4.24
CA ILE A 176 1.97 18.14 -4.89
C ILE A 176 2.20 17.47 -6.26
N LEU A 177 2.16 16.13 -6.30
CA LEU A 177 2.30 15.37 -7.54
C LEU A 177 1.18 15.69 -8.54
N GLY A 178 -0.05 15.88 -8.09
CA GLY A 178 -1.17 16.29 -8.93
C GLY A 178 -0.93 17.66 -9.57
N VAL A 179 -0.43 18.63 -8.80
CA VAL A 179 -0.08 19.96 -9.29
C VAL A 179 1.05 19.88 -10.32
N GLU A 180 2.11 19.11 -10.05
CA GLU A 180 3.20 18.90 -11.02
C GLU A 180 2.74 18.18 -12.28
N GLY A 181 1.80 17.22 -12.14
CA GLY A 181 1.15 16.56 -13.27
C GLY A 181 0.41 17.55 -14.17
N VAL A 182 -0.43 18.42 -13.58
CA VAL A 182 -1.16 19.46 -14.34
C VAL A 182 -0.19 20.41 -15.06
N LYS A 183 0.89 20.84 -14.39
CA LYS A 183 1.94 21.65 -15.00
C LYS A 183 2.61 20.92 -16.17
N ALA A 184 2.88 19.62 -16.04
CA ALA A 184 3.47 18.80 -17.11
C ALA A 184 2.58 18.75 -18.35
N PHE A 185 1.27 18.55 -18.19
CA PHE A 185 0.31 18.62 -19.30
C PHE A 185 0.25 20.02 -19.93
N GLY A 186 0.33 21.08 -19.12
CA GLY A 186 0.39 22.47 -19.60
C GLY A 186 1.63 22.73 -20.48
N ARG A 187 2.81 22.28 -20.03
CA ARG A 187 4.07 22.39 -20.79
C ARG A 187 4.00 21.65 -22.12
N TYR A 188 3.45 20.43 -22.13
CA TYR A 188 3.28 19.65 -23.36
C TYR A 188 2.38 20.38 -24.38
N ARG A 189 1.28 21.01 -23.94
CA ARG A 189 0.41 21.81 -24.83
C ARG A 189 1.13 23.04 -25.39
N ALA A 190 1.94 23.73 -24.57
CA ALA A 190 2.69 24.89 -25.02
C ALA A 190 3.71 24.55 -26.12
N LEU A 191 4.43 23.43 -25.97
CA LEU A 191 5.39 22.95 -26.97
C LEU A 191 4.72 22.60 -28.31
N LYS A 192 3.51 22.03 -28.29
CA LYS A 192 2.76 21.70 -29.51
C LYS A 192 2.28 22.94 -30.28
N THR A 193 2.17 24.09 -29.62
CA THR A 193 1.60 25.32 -30.20
C THR A 193 2.66 26.23 -30.83
N GLN A 194 3.96 25.94 -30.61
CA GLN A 194 5.05 26.66 -31.29
C GLN A 194 5.14 26.22 -32.76
N PRO A 195 5.12 27.16 -33.72
CA PRO A 195 5.38 26.82 -35.12
C PRO A 195 6.83 26.32 -35.25
N ARG A 196 7.01 25.20 -35.96
CA ARG A 196 8.32 24.62 -36.28
C ARG A 196 9.08 25.49 -37.27
#